data_AF-A0A3D1HIU5-F1
#
_entry.id   AF-A0A3D1HIU5-F1
#
_cell.length_a   1.000
_cell.length_b   1.000
_cell.length_c   1.000
_cell.angle_alpha   90.00
_cell.angle_beta   90.00
_cell.angle_gamma   90.00
#
_symmetry.space_group_name_H-M   'P 1'
#
loop_
_entity.id
_entity.type
_entity.pdbx_description
1 polymer ?
#
loop_
_entity_poly.entity_id
_entity_poly.type
_entity_poly.pdbx_seq_one_letter_code
_entity_poly.pdbx_strand_id
1 'polypeptide(L)'
;HGLGHMMGMDVHDMEGLGQIHVGFDEETRPNLEQFGTNCLRMGRRLQEGFVITDEPGIYFIPALIDEWRAKGLHKDFINYEKLETYKDFGGIRIEDDVLITKDGCRFLGKDRIPYHPKDVEEFMKNN
;
A
#
# COMPACT_ATOMS: atom_id res chain seq x y z
N HIS A 1 -4.88 3.63 -2.40
CA HIS A 1 -5.17 2.21 -2.16
C HIS A 1 -4.99 1.95 -0.66
N GLY A 2 -5.38 0.78 -0.16
CA GLY A 2 -5.07 0.38 1.23
C GLY A 2 -3.59 0.03 1.39
N LEU A 3 -3.03 0.15 2.59
CA LEU A 3 -1.61 -0.15 2.84
C LEU A 3 -1.25 -1.63 2.63
N GLY A 4 -2.21 -2.53 2.78
CA GLY A 4 -2.02 -3.96 2.61
C GLY A 4 -3.28 -4.75 2.92
N HIS A 5 -3.15 -6.08 2.83
CA HIS A 5 -4.23 -7.04 3.01
C HIS A 5 -3.71 -8.36 3.58
N MET A 6 -4.62 -9.20 4.09
CA MET A 6 -4.30 -10.59 4.42
C MET A 6 -3.91 -11.35 3.15
N MET A 7 -2.95 -12.27 3.27
CA MET A 7 -2.51 -13.17 2.21
C MET A 7 -2.49 -14.61 2.72
N GLY A 8 -2.91 -15.54 1.86
CA GLY A 8 -2.93 -16.95 2.20
C GLY A 8 -3.03 -17.83 0.95
N MET A 9 -4.10 -18.62 0.87
CA MET A 9 -4.36 -19.41 -0.34
C MET A 9 -4.84 -18.51 -1.49
N ASP A 10 -5.53 -17.41 -1.16
CA ASP A 10 -5.83 -16.34 -2.10
C ASP A 10 -4.88 -15.16 -1.89
N VAL A 11 -4.61 -14.38 -2.95
CA VAL A 11 -3.76 -13.17 -2.86
C VAL A 11 -4.38 -12.17 -1.90
N HIS A 12 -5.66 -11.84 -2.11
CA HIS A 12 -6.51 -11.24 -1.07
C HIS A 12 -7.20 -12.36 -0.31
N ASP A 13 -6.64 -12.77 0.83
CA ASP A 13 -7.08 -14.00 1.50
C ASP A 13 -8.57 -13.97 1.83
N MET A 14 -9.29 -15.06 1.51
CA MET A 14 -10.72 -15.21 1.77
C MET A 14 -11.61 -14.06 1.24
N GLU A 15 -11.25 -13.41 0.12
CA GLU A 15 -12.01 -12.27 -0.44
C GLU A 15 -13.51 -12.58 -0.64
N GLY A 16 -13.85 -13.83 -0.95
CA GLY A 16 -15.24 -14.30 -1.10
C GLY A 16 -16.08 -14.26 0.19
N LEU A 17 -15.46 -14.24 1.38
CA LEU A 17 -16.16 -14.02 2.66
C LEU A 17 -16.49 -12.54 2.88
N GLY A 18 -15.87 -11.65 2.11
CA GLY A 18 -16.06 -10.21 2.20
C GLY A 18 -15.09 -9.55 3.19
N GLN A 19 -14.55 -8.39 2.79
CA GLN A 19 -13.51 -7.68 3.53
C GLN A 19 -13.89 -7.37 4.99
N ILE A 20 -15.18 -7.13 5.28
CA ILE A 20 -15.67 -6.79 6.63
C ILE A 20 -15.41 -7.93 7.63
N HIS A 21 -15.37 -9.17 7.16
CA HIS A 21 -15.19 -10.35 8.00
C HIS A 21 -13.72 -10.78 8.11
N VAL A 22 -12.90 -10.43 7.11
CA VAL A 22 -11.48 -10.81 7.06
C VAL A 22 -10.61 -9.71 7.65
N GLY A 23 -10.68 -8.52 7.06
CA GLY A 23 -9.79 -7.39 7.35
C GLY A 23 -10.26 -6.48 8.47
N PHE A 24 -11.49 -6.64 8.93
CA PHE A 24 -12.13 -5.78 9.92
C PHE A 24 -12.79 -6.62 11.01
N ASP A 25 -13.14 -6.01 12.13
CA ASP A 25 -13.79 -6.68 13.26
C ASP A 25 -14.70 -5.71 14.04
N GLU A 26 -15.15 -6.07 15.23
CA GLU A 26 -16.03 -5.19 16.01
C GLU A 26 -15.34 -3.90 16.47
N GLU A 27 -14.01 -3.89 16.56
CA GLU A 27 -13.24 -2.70 16.93
C GLU A 27 -13.12 -1.74 15.74
N THR A 28 -12.92 -2.25 14.53
CA THR A 28 -12.74 -1.41 13.33
C THR A 28 -13.68 -1.78 12.19
N ARG A 29 -14.26 -0.78 11.54
CA ARG A 29 -15.14 -0.94 10.38
C ARG A 29 -14.65 -0.11 9.19
N PRO A 30 -14.91 -0.53 7.95
CA PRO A 30 -14.53 0.27 6.79
C PRO A 30 -15.31 1.58 6.77
N ASN A 31 -14.61 2.70 6.62
CA ASN A 31 -15.20 4.00 6.35
C ASN A 31 -15.12 4.28 4.85
N LEU A 32 -16.24 4.11 4.14
CA LEU A 32 -16.30 4.25 2.69
C LEU A 32 -16.24 5.71 2.21
N GLU A 33 -16.51 6.67 3.10
CA GLU A 33 -16.55 8.11 2.79
C GLU A 33 -15.17 8.79 2.93
N GLN A 34 -14.27 8.19 3.71
CA GLN A 34 -12.95 8.76 3.95
C GLN A 34 -11.97 8.45 2.82
N PHE A 35 -11.59 9.48 2.05
CA PHE A 35 -10.59 9.36 1.00
C PHE A 35 -9.28 8.75 1.53
N GLY A 36 -8.70 7.82 0.75
CA GLY A 36 -7.47 7.12 1.08
C GLY A 36 -7.74 5.82 1.83
N THR A 37 -8.26 5.92 3.06
CA THR A 37 -8.49 4.74 3.93
C THR A 37 -9.73 3.94 3.58
N ASN A 38 -10.63 4.47 2.75
CA ASN A 38 -11.79 3.73 2.21
C ASN A 38 -11.41 2.51 1.36
N CYS A 39 -10.16 2.43 0.90
CA CYS A 39 -9.63 1.30 0.16
C CYS A 39 -8.87 0.28 1.03
N LEU A 40 -8.89 0.41 2.37
CA LEU A 40 -8.24 -0.56 3.26
C LEU A 40 -8.93 -1.92 3.19
N ARG A 41 -8.09 -2.96 3.11
CA ARG A 41 -8.50 -4.36 3.20
C ARG A 41 -8.06 -5.02 4.50
N MET A 42 -7.32 -4.30 5.34
CA MET A 42 -6.89 -4.72 6.67
C MET A 42 -6.90 -3.51 7.62
N GLY A 43 -7.90 -3.46 8.50
CA GLY A 43 -8.06 -2.43 9.53
C GLY A 43 -8.12 -2.98 10.95
N ARG A 44 -8.21 -4.30 11.14
CA ARG A 44 -8.19 -4.93 12.47
C ARG A 44 -6.78 -5.00 13.05
N ARG A 45 -6.69 -5.24 14.36
CA ARG A 45 -5.40 -5.41 15.05
C ARG A 45 -4.64 -6.61 14.50
N LEU A 46 -3.33 -6.44 14.33
CA LEU A 46 -2.41 -7.52 13.95
C LEU A 46 -2.34 -8.55 15.08
N GLN A 47 -2.33 -9.83 14.69
CA GLN A 47 -2.25 -10.96 15.61
C GLN A 47 -1.12 -11.88 15.17
N GLU A 48 -0.45 -12.52 16.14
CA GLU A 48 0.56 -13.53 15.87
C GLU A 48 -0.01 -14.62 14.94
N GLY A 49 0.74 -14.96 13.89
CA GLY A 49 0.35 -15.94 12.87
C GLY A 49 -0.33 -15.34 11.64
N PHE A 50 -0.70 -14.07 11.64
CA PHE A 50 -1.20 -13.42 10.43
C PHE A 50 -0.11 -13.30 9.37
N VAL A 51 -0.49 -13.51 8.11
CA VAL A 51 0.33 -13.17 6.95
C VAL A 51 -0.35 -12.03 6.20
N ILE A 52 0.38 -10.94 6.01
CA ILE A 52 -0.14 -9.73 5.37
C ILE A 52 0.88 -9.15 4.38
N THR A 53 0.40 -8.34 3.45
CA THR A 53 1.24 -7.45 2.64
C THR A 53 1.50 -6.13 3.39
N ASP A 54 2.71 -5.59 3.25
CA ASP A 54 3.06 -4.20 3.53
C ASP A 54 3.49 -3.55 2.22
N GLU A 55 2.59 -2.79 1.60
CA GLU A 55 2.71 -2.36 0.21
C GLU A 55 2.57 -0.84 -0.01
N PRO A 56 3.32 0.02 0.73
CA PRO A 56 3.25 1.46 0.54
C PRO A 56 3.61 1.86 -0.90
N GLY A 57 2.88 2.82 -1.43
CA GLY A 57 3.11 3.33 -2.77
C GLY A 57 2.91 4.84 -2.89
N ILE A 58 3.62 5.43 -3.84
CA ILE A 58 3.45 6.82 -4.27
C ILE A 58 3.25 6.86 -5.77
N TYR A 59 2.23 7.59 -6.21
CA TYR A 59 1.84 7.64 -7.62
C TYR A 59 1.48 9.06 -8.01
N PHE A 60 1.88 9.42 -9.22
CA PHE A 60 1.54 10.66 -9.88
C PHE A 60 0.45 10.36 -10.91
N ILE A 61 -0.78 10.20 -10.42
CA ILE A 61 -1.94 9.78 -11.25
C ILE A 61 -2.50 11.01 -11.95
N PRO A 62 -2.39 11.14 -13.29
CA PRO A 62 -2.75 12.38 -13.99
C PRO A 62 -4.21 12.81 -13.74
N ALA A 63 -5.14 11.85 -13.76
CA ALA A 63 -6.56 12.13 -13.53
C ALA A 63 -6.83 12.76 -12.15
N LEU A 64 -6.18 12.28 -11.10
CA LEU A 64 -6.34 12.83 -9.74
C LEU A 64 -5.67 14.21 -9.62
N ILE A 65 -4.50 14.39 -10.24
CA ILE A 65 -3.80 15.67 -10.27
C ILE A 65 -4.69 16.74 -10.92
N ASP A 66 -5.25 16.43 -12.09
CA ASP A 66 -6.12 17.33 -12.84
C ASP A 66 -7.41 17.66 -12.09
N GLU A 67 -8.05 16.65 -11.51
CA GLU A 67 -9.25 16.82 -10.70
C GLU A 67 -8.98 17.75 -9.50
N TRP A 68 -7.90 17.52 -8.77
CA TRP A 68 -7.58 18.31 -7.57
C TRP A 68 -7.16 19.73 -7.92
N ARG A 69 -6.42 19.92 -9.01
CA ARG A 69 -6.05 21.25 -9.53
C ARG A 69 -7.30 22.04 -9.92
N ALA A 70 -8.22 21.42 -10.66
CA ALA A 70 -9.47 22.04 -11.10
C ALA A 70 -10.38 22.42 -9.91
N LYS A 71 -10.45 21.56 -8.89
CA LYS A 71 -11.18 21.84 -7.63
C LYS A 71 -10.44 22.83 -6.71
N GLY A 72 -9.19 23.16 -7.02
CA GLY A 72 -8.37 24.07 -6.24
C GLY A 72 -8.02 23.56 -4.83
N LEU A 73 -7.94 22.24 -4.65
CA LEU A 73 -7.70 21.61 -3.35
C LEU A 73 -6.25 21.80 -2.88
N HIS A 74 -6.07 21.99 -1.57
CA HIS A 74 -4.78 21.94 -0.86
C HIS A 74 -3.65 22.80 -1.46
N LYS A 75 -3.97 23.98 -1.99
CA LYS A 75 -2.99 24.87 -2.65
C LYS A 75 -1.83 25.31 -1.74
N ASP A 76 -2.04 25.32 -0.43
CA ASP A 76 -0.99 25.64 0.55
C ASP A 76 0.05 24.50 0.70
N PHE A 77 -0.29 23.29 0.24
CA PHE A 77 0.55 22.10 0.35
C PHE A 77 1.02 21.56 -1.00
N ILE A 78 0.26 21.81 -2.06
CA ILE A 78 0.52 21.26 -3.40
C ILE A 78 1.03 22.35 -4.33
N ASN A 79 2.31 22.24 -4.72
CA ASN A 79 2.85 22.99 -5.85
C ASN A 79 2.42 22.34 -7.16
N TYR A 80 1.28 22.75 -7.69
CA TYR A 80 0.73 22.19 -8.94
C TYR A 80 1.63 22.40 -10.16
N GLU A 81 2.38 23.50 -10.22
CA GLU A 81 3.30 23.73 -11.35
C GLU A 81 4.44 22.72 -11.35
N LYS A 82 4.96 22.37 -10.17
CA LYS A 82 5.95 21.31 -10.04
C LYS A 82 5.33 19.93 -10.27
N LEU A 83 4.14 19.69 -9.75
CA LEU A 83 3.45 18.41 -9.86
C LEU A 83 3.11 18.04 -11.32
N GLU A 84 2.79 19.03 -12.15
CA GLU A 84 2.53 18.85 -13.58
C GLU A 84 3.69 18.12 -14.29
N THR A 85 4.94 18.38 -13.87
CA THR A 85 6.13 17.77 -14.49
C THR A 85 6.36 16.30 -14.11
N TYR A 86 5.51 15.70 -13.27
CA TYR A 86 5.61 14.29 -12.85
C TYR A 86 4.50 13.40 -13.42
N LYS A 87 3.62 13.93 -14.29
CA LYS A 87 2.46 13.17 -14.80
C LYS A 87 2.84 11.92 -15.61
N ASP A 88 4.06 11.86 -16.14
CA ASP A 88 4.61 10.72 -16.88
C ASP A 88 5.44 9.77 -16.02
N PHE A 89 5.67 10.10 -14.75
CA PHE A 89 6.48 9.27 -13.83
C PHE A 89 5.80 7.94 -13.49
N GLY A 90 4.46 7.92 -13.49
CA GLY A 90 3.69 6.76 -13.04
C GLY A 90 3.69 6.67 -11.51
N GLY A 91 4.53 5.80 -10.95
CA GLY A 91 4.61 5.63 -9.50
C GLY A 91 5.52 4.48 -9.07
N ILE A 92 5.70 4.36 -7.77
CA ILE A 92 6.52 3.32 -7.13
C ILE A 92 5.67 2.67 -6.05
N ARG A 93 5.74 1.34 -5.97
CA ARG A 93 5.26 0.54 -4.84
C ARG A 93 6.36 -0.44 -4.46
N ILE A 94 6.58 -0.58 -3.16
CA ILE A 94 7.44 -1.64 -2.61
C ILE A 94 6.51 -2.47 -1.75
N GLU A 95 6.46 -3.77 -1.99
CA GLU A 95 5.51 -4.70 -1.38
C GLU A 95 6.29 -5.87 -0.80
N ASP A 96 6.17 -6.03 0.51
CA ASP A 96 6.78 -7.10 1.28
C ASP A 96 5.67 -8.00 1.87
N ASP A 97 5.84 -9.31 1.78
CA ASP A 97 4.99 -10.27 2.47
C ASP A 97 5.55 -10.54 3.86
N VAL A 98 4.75 -10.35 4.91
CA VAL A 98 5.22 -10.48 6.29
C VAL A 98 4.34 -11.40 7.12
N LEU A 99 4.99 -12.27 7.91
CA LEU A 99 4.37 -13.05 8.98
C LEU A 99 4.48 -12.27 10.29
N ILE A 100 3.35 -11.99 10.93
CA ILE A 100 3.30 -11.38 12.26
C ILE A 100 3.74 -12.40 13.31
N THR A 101 4.69 -12.01 14.15
CA THR A 101 5.17 -12.78 15.30
C THR A 101 4.68 -12.14 16.60
N LYS A 102 4.91 -12.81 17.73
CA LYS A 102 4.51 -12.32 19.06
C LYS A 102 4.96 -10.88 19.35
N ASP A 103 6.12 -10.48 18.85
CA ASP A 103 6.84 -9.25 19.18
C ASP A 103 7.24 -8.41 17.96
N GLY A 104 6.76 -8.77 16.76
CA GLY A 104 7.12 -8.06 15.53
C GLY A 104 6.61 -8.76 14.27
N CYS A 105 7.45 -8.81 13.24
CA CYS A 105 7.16 -9.53 12.02
C CYS A 105 8.44 -10.12 11.41
N ARG A 106 8.24 -11.07 10.48
CA ARG A 106 9.28 -11.69 9.69
C ARG A 106 8.90 -11.64 8.22
N PHE A 107 9.79 -11.13 7.38
CA PHE A 107 9.64 -11.21 5.93
C PHE A 107 9.54 -12.67 5.47
N LEU A 108 8.63 -12.93 4.54
CA LEU A 108 8.56 -14.19 3.84
C LEU A 108 9.61 -14.25 2.73
N GLY A 109 10.01 -15.47 2.36
CA GLY A 109 11.17 -15.69 1.50
C GLY A 109 12.46 -15.92 2.29
N LYS A 110 13.51 -16.30 1.54
CA LYS A 110 14.83 -16.62 2.10
C LYS A 110 15.68 -15.36 2.29
N ASP A 111 15.67 -14.51 1.27
CA ASP A 111 16.48 -13.30 1.17
C ASP A 111 15.53 -12.13 0.90
N ARG A 112 15.84 -10.96 1.46
CA ARG A 112 15.06 -9.75 1.19
C ARG A 112 15.46 -9.19 -0.17
N ILE A 113 14.47 -8.81 -0.97
CA ILE A 113 14.70 -8.19 -2.28
C ILE A 113 15.38 -6.82 -2.08
N PRO A 114 16.42 -6.47 -2.87
CA PRO A 114 17.02 -5.14 -2.84
C PRO A 114 15.98 -4.04 -3.03
N TYR A 115 15.99 -3.05 -2.14
CA TYR A 115 15.02 -1.94 -2.17
C TYR A 115 15.66 -0.57 -1.96
N HIS A 116 16.90 -0.50 -1.48
CA HIS A 116 17.67 0.73 -1.57
C HIS A 116 18.14 0.95 -3.01
N PRO A 117 18.15 2.19 -3.53
CA PRO A 117 18.53 2.46 -4.91
C PRO A 117 19.86 1.85 -5.33
N LYS A 118 20.89 1.93 -4.47
CA LYS A 118 22.21 1.37 -4.74
C LYS A 118 22.18 -0.15 -4.89
N ASP A 119 21.47 -0.82 -4.00
CA ASP A 119 21.38 -2.29 -3.99
C ASP A 119 20.63 -2.78 -5.22
N VAL A 120 19.57 -2.06 -5.64
CA VAL A 120 18.84 -2.33 -6.89
C VAL A 120 19.74 -2.13 -8.10
N GLU A 121 20.46 -1.00 -8.18
CA GLU A 121 21.40 -0.72 -9.28
C GLU A 121 22.52 -1.76 -9.38
N GLU A 122 23.05 -2.21 -8.24
CA GLU A 122 24.08 -3.25 -8.19
C GLU A 122 23.52 -4.61 -8.62
N PHE A 123 22.33 -4.97 -8.12
CA PHE A 123 21.65 -6.20 -8.53
C PHE A 123 21.40 -6.22 -10.05
N MET A 124 20.95 -5.11 -10.63
CA MET A 124 20.67 -4.97 -12.06
C MET A 124 21.93 -4.98 -12.94
N LYS A 125 23.12 -4.65 -12.40
CA LYS A 125 24.39 -4.74 -13.15
C LYS A 125 24.93 -6.16 -13.23
N ASN A 126 24.58 -7.00 -12.25
CA ASN A 126 25.13 -8.33 -12.06
C ASN A 126 24.23 -9.45 -12.61
N ASN A 127 23.07 -9.09 -13.19
CA ASN A 127 22.12 -9.99 -13.86
C ASN A 127 21.84 -9.49 -15.27
#